data_AF-A0A2E0AM65-F1
#
_entry.id   AF-A0A2E0AM65-F1
#
_cell.length_a   1.000
_cell.length_b   1.000
_cell.length_c   1.000
_cell.angle_alpha   90.00
_cell.angle_beta   90.00
_cell.angle_gamma   90.00
#
_symmetry.space_group_name_H-M   'P 1'
#
loop_
_entity.id
_entity.type
_entity.pdbx_description
1 polymer ?
#
loop_
_entity_poly.entity_id
_entity_poly.type
_entity_poly.pdbx_seq_one_letter_code
_entity_poly.pdbx_strand_id
1 'polypeptide(L)'
;MALRRCHNLNASHPNTSLSGFTLTEVLIAGGILMMVMVAVSRISIHSITSGRNRIERDGIEAAIHNNIQLIQQADAKLTLASIPLQEQRQACLNPALYLKQQLEQNGGAIAVAPPIYTGVDGVNPITRVINVGANPGITVVSYQFTAPESSIAEERRVVELNPNFQTRCILE
;
A
#
# COMPACT_ATOMS: atom_id res chain seq x y z
N MET A 1 -55.37 50.61 -30.87
CA MET A 1 -55.92 49.26 -31.12
C MET A 1 -54.84 48.27 -30.71
N ALA A 2 -54.92 47.43 -29.68
CA ALA A 2 -56.01 46.99 -28.82
C ALA A 2 -55.47 46.73 -27.39
N LEU A 3 -56.25 47.07 -26.37
CA LEU A 3 -56.03 46.74 -24.96
C LEU A 3 -56.29 45.24 -24.75
N ARG A 4 -55.30 44.49 -24.25
CA ARG A 4 -55.55 43.14 -23.71
C ARG A 4 -55.96 43.25 -22.24
N ARG A 5 -57.22 42.92 -22.02
CA ARG A 5 -57.91 42.77 -20.74
C ARG A 5 -57.42 41.47 -20.08
N CYS A 6 -56.71 41.56 -18.97
CA CYS A 6 -56.47 40.39 -18.11
C CYS A 6 -57.61 40.29 -17.09
N HIS A 7 -58.31 39.17 -17.18
CA HIS A 7 -59.45 38.79 -16.35
C HIS A 7 -58.97 38.52 -14.91
N ASN A 8 -59.68 39.04 -13.92
CA ASN A 8 -59.50 38.67 -12.52
C ASN A 8 -59.73 37.16 -12.37
N LEU A 9 -58.65 36.43 -12.04
CA LEU A 9 -58.75 35.11 -11.44
C LEU A 9 -58.85 35.33 -9.93
N ASN A 10 -60.05 35.11 -9.42
CA ASN A 10 -60.38 35.11 -8.01
C ASN A 10 -59.48 34.08 -7.31
N ALA A 11 -58.48 34.54 -6.57
CA ALA A 11 -57.64 33.66 -5.76
C ALA A 11 -58.47 33.21 -4.56
N SER A 12 -59.03 32.00 -4.63
CA SER A 12 -59.56 31.31 -3.47
C SER A 12 -58.40 31.03 -2.52
N HIS A 13 -58.32 31.76 -1.41
CA HIS A 13 -57.44 31.45 -0.30
C HIS A 13 -57.72 30.01 0.18
N PRO A 14 -56.75 29.07 0.10
CA PRO A 14 -56.89 27.85 0.87
C PRO A 14 -56.76 28.23 2.34
N ASN A 15 -57.74 27.86 3.15
CA ASN A 15 -57.67 27.94 4.61
C ASN A 15 -56.49 27.07 5.07
N THR A 16 -55.33 27.68 5.30
CA THR A 16 -54.21 27.03 5.96
C THR A 16 -54.60 26.86 7.43
N SER A 17 -55.01 25.65 7.80
CA SER A 17 -55.11 25.26 9.21
C SER A 17 -53.74 25.46 9.85
N LEU A 18 -53.62 26.47 10.72
CA LEU A 18 -52.47 26.68 11.60
C LEU A 18 -52.47 25.59 12.68
N SER A 19 -52.10 24.36 12.30
CA SER A 19 -51.83 23.28 13.24
C SER A 19 -50.33 23.27 13.53
N GLY A 20 -49.95 23.68 14.75
CA GLY A 20 -48.58 23.60 15.23
C GLY A 20 -48.18 22.15 15.57
N PHE A 21 -46.88 21.90 15.67
CA PHE A 21 -46.36 20.61 16.11
C PHE A 21 -46.69 20.35 17.58
N THR A 22 -47.01 19.09 17.89
CA THR A 22 -47.19 18.68 19.28
C THR A 22 -45.83 18.51 19.97
N LEU A 23 -45.79 18.71 21.30
CA LEU A 23 -44.56 18.52 22.08
C LEU A 23 -43.97 17.11 21.91
N THR A 24 -44.82 16.10 21.79
CA THR A 24 -44.42 14.70 21.55
C THR A 24 -43.76 14.51 20.19
N GLU A 25 -44.25 15.17 19.15
CA GLU A 25 -43.69 15.08 17.79
C GLU A 25 -42.29 15.69 17.72
N VAL A 26 -42.11 16.86 18.35
CA VAL A 26 -40.79 17.52 18.43
C VAL A 26 -39.79 16.68 19.23
N LEU A 27 -40.22 16.07 20.33
CA LEU A 27 -39.36 15.21 21.15
C LEU A 27 -38.91 13.95 20.40
N ILE A 28 -39.83 13.30 19.69
CA ILE A 28 -39.53 12.13 18.85
C ILE A 28 -38.59 12.52 17.71
N ALA A 29 -38.89 13.62 16.98
CA ALA A 29 -38.06 14.09 15.89
C ALA A 29 -36.63 14.46 16.35
N GLY A 30 -36.50 15.12 17.49
CA GLY A 30 -35.20 15.43 18.10
C GLY A 30 -34.41 14.18 18.48
N GLY A 31 -35.09 13.16 19.04
CA GLY A 31 -34.46 11.87 19.36
C GLY A 31 -33.95 11.13 18.13
N ILE A 32 -34.75 11.08 17.06
CA ILE A 32 -34.34 10.47 15.78
C ILE A 32 -33.14 11.21 15.19
N LEU A 33 -33.18 12.54 15.17
CA LEU A 33 -32.09 13.36 14.65
C LEU A 33 -30.78 13.11 15.42
N MET A 34 -30.84 13.04 16.75
CA MET A 34 -29.68 12.75 17.59
C MET A 34 -29.08 11.37 17.26
N MET A 35 -29.91 10.33 17.11
CA MET A 35 -29.45 8.99 16.75
C MET A 35 -28.78 8.98 15.37
N VAL A 36 -29.37 9.66 14.38
CA VAL A 36 -28.80 9.76 13.03
C VAL A 36 -27.44 10.45 13.05
N MET A 37 -27.31 11.57 13.77
CA MET A 37 -26.03 12.29 13.87
C MET A 37 -24.94 11.44 14.53
N VAL A 38 -25.27 10.68 15.59
CA VAL A 38 -24.33 9.76 16.24
C VAL A 38 -23.90 8.65 15.29
N ALA A 39 -24.84 8.07 14.55
CA ALA A 39 -24.55 7.02 13.57
C ALA A 39 -23.64 7.52 12.44
N VAL A 40 -23.98 8.66 11.82
CA VAL A 40 -23.17 9.27 10.75
C VAL A 40 -21.77 9.60 11.24
N SER A 41 -21.64 10.18 12.44
CA SER A 41 -20.34 10.51 13.02
C SER A 41 -19.43 9.30 13.14
N ARG A 42 -19.96 8.16 13.62
CA ARG A 42 -19.20 6.91 13.71
C ARG A 42 -18.81 6.36 12.34
N ILE A 43 -19.74 6.35 11.39
CA ILE A 43 -19.48 5.87 10.02
C ILE A 43 -18.37 6.70 9.35
N SER A 44 -18.42 8.03 9.49
CA SER A 44 -17.39 8.92 8.95
C SER A 44 -16.01 8.65 9.55
N ILE A 45 -15.91 8.49 10.87
CA ILE A 45 -14.64 8.18 11.55
C ILE A 45 -14.08 6.84 11.05
N HIS A 46 -14.90 5.79 10.98
CA HIS A 46 -14.46 4.49 10.50
C HIS A 46 -13.96 4.54 9.04
N SER A 47 -14.63 5.32 8.20
CA SER A 47 -14.24 5.48 6.79
C SER A 47 -12.88 6.18 6.66
N ILE A 48 -12.61 7.20 7.48
CA ILE A 48 -11.33 7.92 7.48
C ILE A 48 -10.20 7.02 7.99
N THR A 49 -10.39 6.32 9.10
CA THR A 49 -9.38 5.39 9.63
C THR A 49 -9.07 4.28 8.62
N SER A 50 -10.10 3.70 8.00
CA SER A 50 -9.90 2.68 6.97
C SER A 50 -9.17 3.23 5.74
N GLY A 51 -9.48 4.46 5.31
CA GLY A 51 -8.83 5.11 4.19
C GLY A 51 -7.34 5.38 4.46
N ARG A 52 -7.02 5.84 5.68
CA ARG A 52 -5.65 6.08 6.11
C ARG A 52 -4.82 4.80 6.11
N ASN A 53 -5.32 3.73 6.74
CA ASN A 53 -4.61 2.45 6.79
C ASN A 53 -4.35 1.90 5.39
N ARG A 54 -5.31 2.07 4.47
CA ARG A 54 -5.13 1.69 3.06
C ARG A 54 -4.01 2.48 2.39
N ILE A 55 -3.97 3.80 2.55
CA ILE A 55 -2.91 4.63 1.97
C ILE A 55 -1.54 4.24 2.52
N GLU A 56 -1.44 4.03 3.84
CA GLU A 56 -0.19 3.60 4.48
C GLU A 56 0.27 2.24 3.96
N ARG A 57 -0.66 1.28 3.87
CA ARG A 57 -0.39 -0.05 3.31
C ARG A 57 0.07 0.08 1.87
N ASP A 58 -0.67 0.77 1.02
CA ASP A 58 -0.33 0.96 -0.40
C ASP A 58 1.07 1.58 -0.54
N GLY A 59 1.45 2.49 0.36
CA GLY A 59 2.80 3.07 0.43
C GLY A 59 3.90 2.05 0.79
N ILE A 60 3.67 1.24 1.83
CA ILE A 60 4.57 0.14 2.22
C ILE A 60 4.72 -0.86 1.08
N GLU A 61 3.60 -1.25 0.45
CA GLU A 61 3.59 -2.19 -0.67
C GLU A 61 4.34 -1.66 -1.88
N ALA A 62 4.15 -0.38 -2.21
CA ALA A 62 4.89 0.28 -3.29
C ALA A 62 6.40 0.32 -3.01
N ALA A 63 6.81 0.61 -1.77
CA ALA A 63 8.22 0.62 -1.39
C ALA A 63 8.86 -0.78 -1.50
N ILE A 64 8.16 -1.82 -1.04
CA ILE A 64 8.60 -3.22 -1.19
C ILE A 64 8.66 -3.61 -2.66
N HIS A 65 7.63 -3.31 -3.44
CA HIS A 65 7.56 -3.65 -4.86
C HIS A 65 8.69 -2.99 -5.66
N ASN A 66 8.94 -1.70 -5.42
CA ASN A 66 10.06 -0.98 -6.02
C ASN A 66 11.41 -1.64 -5.66
N ASN A 67 11.59 -2.07 -4.40
CA ASN A 67 12.82 -2.76 -4.01
C ASN A 67 13.01 -4.10 -4.71
N ILE A 68 11.93 -4.87 -4.89
CA ILE A 68 11.96 -6.13 -5.65
C ILE A 68 12.37 -5.87 -7.09
N GLN A 69 11.79 -4.84 -7.74
CA GLN A 69 12.15 -4.46 -9.10
C GLN A 69 13.63 -4.06 -9.22
N LEU A 70 14.16 -3.30 -8.26
CA LEU A 70 15.57 -2.92 -8.23
C LEU A 70 16.48 -4.15 -8.08
N ILE A 71 16.12 -5.12 -7.23
CA ILE A 71 16.86 -6.37 -7.08
C ILE A 71 16.82 -7.19 -8.37
N GLN A 72 15.66 -7.31 -9.02
CA GLN A 72 15.53 -8.03 -10.30
C GLN A 72 16.35 -7.35 -11.40
N GLN A 73 16.35 -6.02 -11.44
CA GLN A 73 17.17 -5.26 -12.39
C GLN A 73 18.67 -5.47 -12.10
N ALA A 74 19.07 -5.47 -10.83
CA ALA A 74 20.43 -5.73 -10.40
C ALA A 74 20.90 -7.14 -10.80
N ASP A 75 20.07 -8.16 -10.54
CA ASP A 75 20.33 -9.54 -10.96
C ASP A 75 20.42 -9.69 -12.49
N ALA A 76 19.54 -9.03 -13.24
CA ALA A 76 19.60 -9.03 -14.70
C ALA A 76 20.91 -8.43 -15.26
N LYS A 77 21.46 -7.41 -14.58
CA LYS A 77 22.77 -6.82 -14.93
C LYS A 77 23.94 -7.73 -14.57
N LEU A 78 23.79 -8.55 -13.53
CA LEU A 78 24.82 -9.49 -13.08
C LEU A 78 24.87 -10.69 -14.03
N THR A 79 25.66 -10.56 -15.08
CA THR A 79 25.92 -11.62 -16.06
C THR A 79 27.27 -12.29 -15.77
N LEU A 80 27.46 -13.54 -16.20
CA LEU A 80 28.73 -14.25 -15.98
C LEU A 80 29.94 -13.48 -16.56
N ALA A 81 29.76 -12.86 -17.74
CA ALA A 81 30.78 -12.04 -18.39
C ALA A 81 31.12 -10.74 -17.62
N SER A 82 30.20 -10.25 -16.79
CA SER A 82 30.45 -9.08 -15.92
C SER A 82 31.20 -9.43 -14.64
N ILE A 83 31.29 -10.71 -14.28
CA ILE A 83 32.02 -11.19 -13.11
C ILE A 83 33.50 -11.35 -13.48
N PRO A 84 34.45 -10.90 -12.63
CA PRO A 84 35.88 -11.13 -12.85
C PRO A 84 36.20 -12.61 -13.00
N LEU A 85 37.04 -12.98 -13.99
CA LEU A 85 37.43 -14.37 -14.29
C LEU A 85 37.89 -15.17 -13.06
N GLN A 86 38.55 -14.51 -12.11
CA GLN A 86 39.04 -15.13 -10.86
C GLN A 86 37.90 -15.54 -9.92
N GLU A 87 36.77 -14.84 -9.98
CA GLU A 87 35.61 -15.03 -9.10
C GLU A 87 34.51 -15.87 -9.75
N GLN A 88 34.51 -16.00 -11.08
CA GLN A 88 33.48 -16.76 -11.83
C GLN A 88 33.28 -18.18 -11.32
N ARG A 89 34.37 -18.92 -11.07
CA ARG A 89 34.30 -20.28 -10.54
C ARG A 89 33.60 -20.32 -9.18
N GLN A 90 33.94 -19.39 -8.29
CA GLN A 90 33.33 -19.31 -6.96
C GLN A 90 31.86 -18.87 -7.03
N ALA A 91 31.55 -17.90 -7.89
CA ALA A 91 30.20 -17.47 -8.16
C ALA A 91 29.34 -18.63 -8.68
N CYS A 92 29.88 -19.49 -9.54
CA CYS A 92 29.17 -20.65 -10.06
C CYS A 92 28.98 -21.78 -9.04
N LEU A 93 29.90 -21.94 -8.07
CA LEU A 93 29.75 -22.91 -6.98
C LEU A 93 28.63 -22.53 -6.01
N ASN A 94 28.46 -21.24 -5.72
CA ASN A 94 27.40 -20.75 -4.84
C ASN A 94 26.82 -19.43 -5.35
N PRO A 95 25.99 -19.48 -6.40
CA PRO A 95 25.49 -18.28 -7.07
C PRO A 95 24.58 -17.46 -6.17
N ALA A 96 23.82 -18.09 -5.27
CA ALA A 96 22.97 -17.37 -4.34
C ALA A 96 23.79 -16.56 -3.32
N LEU A 97 24.87 -17.13 -2.78
CA LEU A 97 25.76 -16.41 -1.88
C LEU A 97 26.43 -15.24 -2.59
N TYR A 98 26.87 -15.43 -3.82
CA TYR A 98 27.52 -14.39 -4.60
C TYR A 98 26.55 -13.24 -4.92
N LEU A 99 25.34 -13.53 -5.38
CA LEU A 99 24.31 -12.51 -5.62
C LEU A 99 24.00 -11.73 -4.32
N LYS A 100 23.84 -12.43 -3.19
CA LYS A 100 23.63 -11.79 -1.88
C LYS A 100 24.74 -10.78 -1.58
N GLN A 101 26.00 -11.18 -1.70
CA GLN A 101 27.14 -10.31 -1.41
C GLN A 101 27.14 -9.07 -2.30
N GLN A 102 26.86 -9.22 -3.59
CA GLN A 102 26.80 -8.10 -4.54
C GLN A 102 25.65 -7.13 -4.24
N LEU A 103 24.49 -7.65 -3.83
CA LEU A 103 23.33 -6.82 -3.46
C LEU A 103 23.56 -6.05 -2.15
N GLU A 104 24.31 -6.62 -1.20
CA GLU A 104 24.60 -6.02 0.12
C GLU A 104 25.87 -5.16 0.14
N GLN A 105 26.70 -5.21 -0.90
CA GLN A 105 27.96 -4.46 -0.95
C GLN A 105 27.70 -2.95 -1.05
N ASN A 106 27.93 -2.22 0.04
CA ASN A 106 27.76 -0.76 0.05
C ASN A 106 28.59 -0.08 -1.05
N GLY A 107 27.93 0.67 -1.93
CA GLY A 107 28.56 1.37 -3.04
C GLY A 107 28.96 0.49 -4.24
N GLY A 108 28.61 -0.80 -4.23
CA GLY A 108 28.79 -1.68 -5.38
C GLY A 108 27.92 -1.28 -6.57
N ALA A 109 28.35 -1.60 -7.79
CA ALA A 109 27.63 -1.24 -9.03
C ALA A 109 26.24 -1.89 -9.15
N ILE A 110 26.01 -2.98 -8.40
CA ILE A 110 24.80 -3.81 -8.41
C ILE A 110 24.11 -3.80 -7.03
N ALA A 111 24.63 -2.99 -6.09
CA ALA A 111 24.10 -2.90 -4.74
C ALA A 111 22.69 -2.33 -4.72
N VAL A 112 21.82 -2.90 -3.88
CA VAL A 112 20.45 -2.42 -3.70
C VAL A 112 20.20 -2.18 -2.22
N ALA A 113 20.04 -0.90 -1.85
CA ALA A 113 19.70 -0.52 -0.48
C ALA A 113 18.36 -1.14 -0.02
N PRO A 114 18.18 -1.38 1.28
CA PRO A 114 16.87 -1.76 1.83
C PRO A 114 15.78 -0.71 1.50
N PRO A 115 14.51 -1.11 1.38
CA PRO A 115 13.41 -0.17 1.17
C PRO A 115 13.26 0.75 2.40
N ILE A 116 12.97 2.02 2.12
CA ILE A 116 12.70 3.03 3.14
C ILE A 116 11.30 3.58 2.88
N TYR A 117 10.45 3.50 3.88
CA TYR A 117 9.14 4.15 3.89
C TYR A 117 8.97 4.89 5.21
N THR A 118 8.77 6.20 5.16
CA THR A 118 8.46 7.00 6.36
C THR A 118 6.98 6.90 6.63
N GLY A 119 6.61 6.02 7.58
CA GLY A 119 5.24 5.96 8.08
C GLY A 119 4.87 7.21 8.87
N VAL A 120 3.63 7.26 9.36
CA VAL A 120 3.13 8.37 10.18
C VAL A 120 3.96 8.58 11.43
N ASP A 121 4.42 7.49 12.05
CA ASP A 121 5.20 7.54 13.29
C ASP A 121 6.67 7.95 13.04
N GLY A 122 7.03 8.26 11.79
CA GLY A 122 8.38 8.67 11.39
C GLY A 122 9.42 7.54 11.42
N VAL A 123 9.01 6.32 11.77
CA VAL A 123 9.85 5.12 11.78
C VAL A 123 9.63 4.33 10.50
N ASN A 124 10.70 3.70 9.98
CA ASN A 124 10.58 2.78 8.86
C ASN A 124 9.97 1.46 9.35
N PRO A 125 8.75 1.09 8.92
CA PRO A 125 8.13 -0.15 9.36
C PRO A 125 8.73 -1.38 8.67
N ILE A 126 9.59 -1.20 7.65
CA ILE A 126 10.07 -2.29 6.78
C ILE A 126 11.49 -2.70 7.14
N THR A 127 11.68 -3.99 7.42
CA THR A 127 12.99 -4.65 7.57
C THR A 127 13.20 -5.64 6.43
N ARG A 128 14.37 -5.61 5.79
CA ARG A 128 14.75 -6.56 4.72
C ARG A 128 15.93 -7.41 5.14
N VAL A 129 15.86 -8.71 4.86
CA VAL A 129 16.96 -9.67 5.05
C VAL A 129 17.16 -10.49 3.77
N ILE A 130 18.40 -10.67 3.34
CA ILE A 130 18.77 -11.52 2.20
C ILE A 130 19.51 -12.75 2.72
N ASN A 131 19.01 -13.93 2.40
CA ASN A 131 19.55 -15.22 2.81
C ASN A 131 19.81 -16.13 1.61
N VAL A 132 20.68 -17.10 1.80
CA VAL A 132 20.85 -18.22 0.86
C VAL A 132 19.79 -19.25 1.19
N GLY A 133 19.05 -19.71 0.18
CA GLY A 133 18.04 -20.74 0.32
C GLY A 133 18.63 -22.11 0.64
N ALA A 134 17.78 -23.10 0.88
CA ALA A 134 18.21 -24.48 1.12
C ALA A 134 18.99 -25.07 -0.06
N ASN A 135 18.72 -24.56 -1.27
CA ASN A 135 19.52 -24.84 -2.47
C ASN A 135 20.48 -23.68 -2.72
N PRO A 136 21.78 -23.93 -3.00
CA PRO A 136 22.77 -22.87 -3.25
C PRO A 136 22.50 -22.05 -4.52
N GLY A 137 21.50 -22.44 -5.32
CA GLY A 137 21.00 -21.72 -6.49
C GLY A 137 19.87 -20.73 -6.23
N ILE A 138 19.38 -20.62 -4.99
CA ILE A 138 18.23 -19.76 -4.68
C ILE A 138 18.62 -18.71 -3.64
N THR A 139 18.45 -17.44 -3.99
CA THR A 139 18.56 -16.32 -3.06
C THR A 139 17.17 -15.99 -2.53
N VAL A 140 17.03 -15.89 -1.21
CA VAL A 140 15.75 -15.62 -0.55
C VAL A 140 15.79 -14.22 0.06
N VAL A 141 14.92 -13.33 -0.43
CA VAL A 141 14.75 -11.98 0.10
C VAL A 141 13.48 -11.96 0.94
N SER A 142 13.63 -11.71 2.24
CA SER A 142 12.51 -11.58 3.18
C SER A 142 12.30 -10.13 3.57
N TYR A 143 11.08 -9.65 3.44
CA TYR A 143 10.60 -8.36 3.94
C TYR A 143 9.68 -8.63 5.13
N GLN A 144 9.94 -7.98 6.26
CA GLN A 144 9.09 -8.00 7.44
C GLN A 144 8.64 -6.59 7.71
N PHE A 145 7.34 -6.38 7.93
CA PHE A 145 6.80 -5.05 8.17
C PHE A 145 5.59 -5.06 9.10
N THR A 146 5.43 -3.98 9.86
CA THR A 146 4.26 -3.74 10.70
C THR A 146 3.08 -3.32 9.83
N ALA A 147 1.95 -4.00 9.95
CA ALA A 147 0.75 -3.68 9.20
C ALA A 147 0.06 -2.44 9.82
N PRO A 148 -0.52 -1.53 9.02
CA PRO A 148 -1.19 -0.33 9.53
C PRO A 148 -2.57 -0.63 10.15
N GLU A 149 -3.12 -1.84 9.97
CA GLU A 149 -4.37 -2.27 10.58
C GLU A 149 -4.16 -2.78 12.02
N SER A 150 -5.10 -2.46 12.92
CA SER A 150 -5.05 -2.90 14.31
C SER A 150 -5.22 -4.42 14.50
N SER A 151 -5.62 -5.15 13.47
CA SER A 151 -5.86 -6.60 13.52
C SER A 151 -4.62 -7.45 13.25
N ILE A 152 -3.56 -6.88 12.66
CA ILE A 152 -2.36 -7.61 12.25
C ILE A 152 -1.15 -6.86 12.78
N ALA A 153 -0.31 -7.52 13.58
CA ALA A 153 0.88 -6.88 14.14
C ALA A 153 2.02 -6.82 13.11
N GLU A 154 2.37 -7.96 12.51
CA GLU A 154 3.47 -8.07 11.56
C GLU A 154 3.09 -8.94 10.38
N GLU A 155 3.57 -8.54 9.20
CA GLU A 155 3.48 -9.29 7.96
C GLU A 155 4.87 -9.61 7.43
N ARG A 156 4.94 -10.73 6.70
CA ARG A 156 6.17 -11.17 6.03
C ARG A 156 5.90 -11.45 4.57
N ARG A 157 6.76 -10.93 3.71
CA ARG A 157 6.80 -11.25 2.28
C ARG A 157 8.14 -11.86 1.93
N VAL A 158 8.12 -12.94 1.16
CA VAL A 158 9.31 -13.67 0.76
C VAL A 158 9.35 -13.73 -0.76
N VAL A 159 10.51 -13.39 -1.31
CA VAL A 159 10.79 -13.47 -2.74
C VAL A 159 11.99 -14.38 -2.93
N GLU A 160 11.82 -15.40 -3.77
CA GLU A 160 12.88 -16.32 -4.14
C GLU A 160 13.39 -15.94 -5.53
N LEU A 161 14.71 -15.84 -5.66
CA LEU A 161 15.39 -15.42 -6.87
C LEU A 161 16.41 -16.49 -7.26
N ASN A 162 16.46 -16.81 -8.55
CA ASN A 162 17.50 -17.64 -9.14
C ASN A 162 18.49 -16.70 -9.85
N PRO A 163 19.75 -16.59 -9.41
CA PRO A 163 20.71 -15.66 -9.99
C PRO A 163 20.85 -15.86 -11.50
N ASN A 164 20.67 -14.79 -12.28
CA ASN A 164 20.59 -14.87 -13.74
C ASN A 164 21.81 -15.55 -14.39
N PHE A 165 23.02 -15.23 -13.90
CA PHE A 165 24.27 -15.80 -14.42
C PHE A 165 24.42 -17.31 -14.19
N GLN A 166 23.68 -17.91 -13.25
CA GLN A 166 23.76 -19.34 -12.94
C GLN A 166 23.50 -20.22 -14.17
N THR A 167 22.64 -19.77 -15.09
CA THR A 167 22.34 -20.50 -16.34
C THR A 167 23.55 -20.70 -17.24
N ARG A 168 24.59 -19.86 -17.10
CA ARG A 168 25.83 -19.93 -17.88
C ARG A 168 26.95 -20.71 -17.17
N CYS A 169 26.80 -20.98 -15.88
CA CYS A 169 27.78 -21.75 -15.08
C CYS A 169 27.87 -23.23 -15.46
N ILE A 170 26.90 -23.76 -16.22
CA ILE A 170 26.84 -25.17 -16.63
C ILE A 170 27.64 -25.40 -17.94
N LEU A 171 28.03 -24.32 -18.62
CA LEU A 171 28.67 -24.35 -19.94
C LEU A 171 30.19 -24.13 -19.91
N GLU A 172 30.80 -24.02 -18.73
CA GLU A 172 32.25 -23.85 -18.52
C GLU A 172 32.88 -24.97 -17.69
#